data_AF-K1SAZ2-F1
#
_entry.id   AF-K1SAZ2-F1
#
_cell.length_a   1.000
_cell.length_b   1.000
_cell.length_c   1.000
_cell.angle_alpha   90.00
_cell.angle_beta   90.00
_cell.angle_gamma   90.00
#
_symmetry.space_group_name_H-M   'P 1'
#
loop_
_entity.id
_entity.type
_entity.pdbx_description
1 polymer ?
#
loop_
_entity_poly.entity_id
_entity_poly.type
_entity_poly.pdbx_seq_one_letter_code
_entity_poly.pdbx_strand_id
1 'polypeptide(L)'
;EDVMNFFEWSGVPLKTERGNRVFPVSDKSSDIVDAMERELRSADVKIIPEKAEGLIIENGICRGVKTSGKNYYSRSVLIATGGKSYPQTGSRGGGYAIAESAGHTVTKLEPALIPLVCEEKYCSDMMGLSLKNVNLSLYDGEKKYTAI
;
A
#
# COMPACT_ATOMS: atom_id res chain seq x y z
N GLU A 1 10.63 -10.85 -11.41
CA GLU A 1 11.76 -11.66 -10.91
C GLU A 1 12.65 -10.83 -9.99
N ASP A 2 12.98 -9.58 -10.33
CA ASP A 2 13.84 -8.70 -9.52
C ASP A 2 13.47 -8.58 -8.04
N VAL A 3 12.19 -8.39 -7.70
CA VAL A 3 11.74 -8.30 -6.30
C VAL A 3 11.98 -9.61 -5.55
N MET A 4 11.74 -10.75 -6.21
CA MET A 4 12.01 -12.05 -5.61
C MET A 4 13.51 -12.23 -5.38
N ASN A 5 14.32 -11.91 -6.40
CA ASN A 5 15.77 -11.98 -6.31
C ASN A 5 16.34 -11.07 -5.21
N PHE A 6 15.78 -9.88 -5.03
CA PHE A 6 16.15 -8.97 -3.94
C PHE A 6 15.94 -9.63 -2.58
N PHE A 7 14.76 -10.17 -2.31
CA PHE A 7 14.48 -10.78 -1.01
C PHE A 7 15.27 -12.07 -0.77
N GLU A 8 15.44 -12.90 -1.80
CA GLU A 8 16.29 -14.10 -1.73
C GLU A 8 17.75 -13.72 -1.41
N TRP A 9 18.29 -12.71 -2.10
CA TRP A 9 19.64 -12.21 -1.84
C TRP A 9 19.78 -11.57 -0.45
N SER A 10 18.74 -10.88 0.03
CA SER A 10 18.67 -10.30 1.37
C SER A 10 18.39 -11.34 2.48
N GLY A 11 18.42 -12.63 2.13
CA GLY A 11 18.35 -13.76 3.06
C GLY A 11 16.94 -14.17 3.47
N VAL A 12 15.94 -13.90 2.64
CA VAL A 12 14.53 -14.30 2.87
C VAL A 12 14.10 -15.30 1.80
N PRO A 13 14.18 -16.62 2.07
CA PRO A 13 13.70 -17.64 1.16
C PRO A 13 12.20 -17.47 0.87
N LEU A 14 11.82 -17.60 -0.40
CA LEU A 14 10.45 -17.43 -0.87
C LEU A 14 9.84 -18.74 -1.34
N LYS A 15 8.52 -18.84 -1.21
CA LYS A 15 7.68 -19.88 -1.80
C LYS A 15 6.61 -19.24 -2.67
N THR A 16 6.25 -19.93 -3.75
CA THR A 16 5.13 -19.54 -4.60
C THR A 16 3.95 -20.46 -4.36
N GLU A 17 2.80 -19.88 -4.07
CA GLU A 17 1.54 -20.57 -3.90
C GLU A 17 0.61 -20.36 -5.10
N ARG A 18 -0.55 -21.01 -5.04
CA ARG A 18 -1.62 -20.87 -6.03
C ARG A 18 -1.93 -19.40 -6.33
N GLY A 19 -2.10 -19.11 -7.62
CA GLY A 19 -2.36 -17.76 -8.12
C GLY A 19 -1.10 -16.90 -8.23
N ASN A 20 0.08 -17.53 -8.29
CA ASN A 20 1.39 -16.86 -8.34
C ASN A 20 1.64 -15.93 -7.15
N ARG A 21 1.03 -16.25 -6.01
CA ARG A 21 1.22 -15.49 -4.77
C ARG A 21 2.54 -15.91 -4.15
N VAL A 22 3.40 -14.95 -3.86
CA VAL A 22 4.73 -15.21 -3.32
C VAL A 22 4.76 -14.81 -1.85
N PHE A 23 5.27 -15.71 -1.01
CA PHE A 23 5.37 -15.54 0.44
C PHE A 23 6.76 -15.91 0.93
N PRO A 24 7.23 -15.37 2.06
CA PRO A 24 8.38 -15.92 2.74
C PRO A 24 8.07 -17.36 3.17
N VAL A 25 9.06 -18.26 3.05
CA VAL A 25 8.90 -19.67 3.45
C VAL A 25 8.46 -19.81 4.91
N SER A 26 8.89 -18.88 5.76
CA SER A 26 8.56 -18.81 7.19
C SER A 26 7.11 -18.42 7.51
N ASP A 27 6.34 -17.95 6.51
CA ASP A 27 5.02 -17.35 6.69
C ASP A 27 4.97 -16.08 7.57
N LYS A 28 6.12 -15.44 7.83
CA LYS A 28 6.20 -14.23 8.67
C LYS A 28 6.45 -12.98 7.83
N SER A 29 5.55 -12.01 7.95
CA SER A 29 5.75 -10.68 7.33
C SER A 29 6.94 -9.91 7.91
N SER A 30 7.33 -10.18 9.16
CA SER A 30 8.50 -9.57 9.79
C SER A 30 9.78 -9.81 9.00
N ASP A 31 9.94 -10.98 8.39
CA ASP A 31 11.18 -11.31 7.66
C ASP A 31 11.41 -10.36 6.47
N ILE A 32 10.31 -9.97 5.81
CA ILE A 32 10.32 -8.99 4.71
C ILE A 32 10.67 -7.59 5.23
N VAL A 33 10.05 -7.16 6.33
CA VAL A 33 10.30 -5.85 6.94
C VAL A 33 11.74 -5.74 7.42
N ASP A 34 12.22 -6.76 8.15
CA ASP A 34 13.57 -6.81 8.70
C ASP A 34 14.62 -6.81 7.58
N ALA A 35 14.37 -7.50 6.47
CA ALA A 35 15.23 -7.47 5.30
C ALA A 35 15.34 -6.06 4.71
N MET A 36 14.21 -5.37 4.50
CA MET A 36 14.23 -4.00 4.01
C MET A 36 14.92 -3.05 5.00
N GLU A 37 14.69 -3.21 6.30
CA GLU A 37 15.35 -2.38 7.31
C GLU A 37 16.87 -2.58 7.33
N ARG A 38 17.36 -3.83 7.19
CA ARG A 38 18.79 -4.12 7.05
C ARG A 38 19.40 -3.46 5.82
N GLU A 39 18.71 -3.50 4.68
CA GLU A 39 19.19 -2.86 3.44
C GLU A 39 19.24 -1.34 3.58
N LEU A 40 18.22 -0.73 4.19
CA LEU A 40 18.22 0.72 4.47
C LEU A 40 19.39 1.11 5.38
N ARG A 41 19.66 0.33 6.44
CA ARG A 41 20.79 0.57 7.35
C ARG A 41 22.13 0.39 6.65
N SER A 42 22.27 -0.62 5.81
CA SER A 42 23.50 -0.89 5.04
C SER A 42 23.79 0.20 4.01
N ALA A 43 22.74 0.85 3.49
CA ALA A 43 22.82 2.01 2.61
C ALA A 43 22.95 3.37 3.35
N ASP A 44 23.15 3.36 4.68
CA ASP A 44 23.25 4.56 5.53
C ASP A 44 22.02 5.49 5.43
N VAL A 45 20.83 4.91 5.20
CA VAL A 45 19.59 5.67 5.15
C VAL A 45 19.13 6.03 6.56
N LYS A 46 18.92 7.33 6.79
CA LYS A 46 18.39 7.82 8.06
C LYS A 46 16.87 7.69 8.14
N ILE A 47 16.39 6.87 9.07
CA ILE A 47 14.95 6.69 9.36
C ILE A 47 14.53 7.67 10.46
N ILE A 48 13.54 8.51 10.16
CA ILE A 48 13.01 9.53 11.09
C ILE A 48 11.50 9.30 11.22
N PRO A 49 11.01 8.84 12.39
CA PRO A 49 9.60 8.54 12.61
C PRO A 49 8.79 9.80 12.93
N GLU A 50 8.84 10.80 12.05
CA GLU A 50 8.08 12.05 12.17
C GLU A 50 7.00 12.11 11.07
N LYS A 51 5.86 12.74 11.40
CA LYS A 51 4.79 12.91 10.43
C LYS A 51 5.12 14.06 9.49
N ALA A 52 5.18 13.78 8.18
CA ALA A 52 5.22 14.82 7.17
C ALA A 52 3.89 15.58 7.11
N GLU A 53 3.97 16.91 7.08
CA GLU A 53 2.81 17.81 7.07
C GLU A 53 2.67 18.58 5.74
N GLY A 54 3.74 18.70 4.97
CA GLY A 54 3.71 19.38 3.68
C GLY A 54 5.07 19.48 3.01
N LEU A 55 5.10 20.04 1.80
CA LEU A 55 6.34 20.34 1.10
C LEU A 55 6.80 21.77 1.41
N ILE A 56 8.10 21.97 1.31
CA ILE A 56 8.71 23.30 1.25
C ILE A 56 8.88 23.61 -0.23
N ILE A 57 8.13 24.56 -0.76
CA ILE A 57 8.19 24.96 -2.16
C ILE A 57 8.50 26.46 -2.23
N GLU A 58 9.56 26.81 -2.93
CA GLU A 58 10.04 28.18 -3.09
C GLU A 58 10.29 28.44 -4.57
N ASN A 59 9.67 29.49 -5.11
CA ASN A 59 9.76 29.85 -6.54
C ASN A 59 9.48 28.67 -7.48
N GLY A 60 8.49 27.84 -7.12
CA GLY A 60 8.11 26.65 -7.89
C GLY A 60 9.05 25.44 -7.75
N ILE A 61 10.07 25.52 -6.87
CA ILE A 61 11.04 24.45 -6.66
C ILE A 61 10.79 23.79 -5.30
N CYS A 62 10.66 22.47 -5.28
CA CYS A 62 10.62 21.71 -4.03
C CYS A 62 12.01 21.74 -3.36
N ARG A 63 12.04 22.20 -2.11
CA ARG A 63 13.26 22.35 -1.29
C ARG A 63 13.30 21.39 -0.10
N GLY A 64 12.27 20.59 0.10
CA GLY A 64 12.21 19.64 1.21
C GLY A 64 10.81 19.40 1.75
N VAL A 65 10.75 18.92 2.98
CA VAL A 65 9.53 18.51 3.68
C VAL A 65 9.41 19.22 5.03
N LYS A 66 8.20 19.69 5.33
CA LYS A 66 7.79 20.16 6.65
C LYS A 66 7.25 18.97 7.43
N THR A 67 7.60 18.87 8.69
CA THR A 67 7.09 17.84 9.60
C THR A 67 6.54 18.50 10.86
N SER A 68 5.84 17.72 11.69
CA SER A 68 5.37 18.18 13.00
C SER A 68 6.50 18.59 13.96
N GLY A 69 7.73 18.16 13.69
CA GLY A 69 8.92 18.52 14.45
C GLY A 69 9.68 19.66 13.78
N LYS A 70 10.55 19.31 12.84
CA LYS A 70 11.39 20.28 12.12
C LYS A 70 11.30 20.12 10.61
N ASN A 71 11.85 21.11 9.91
CA ASN A 71 11.96 21.10 8.46
C ASN A 71 13.20 20.31 8.02
N TYR A 72 13.06 19.49 6.99
CA TYR A 72 14.15 18.76 6.35
C TYR A 72 14.31 19.25 4.92
N TYR A 73 15.49 19.76 4.59
CA TYR A 73 15.79 20.25 3.24
C TYR A 73 16.41 19.16 2.37
N SER A 74 15.97 19.08 1.12
CA SER A 74 16.48 18.15 0.12
C SER A 74 16.29 18.72 -1.28
N ARG A 75 17.06 18.19 -2.24
CA ARG A 75 16.92 18.55 -3.67
C ARG A 75 15.73 17.85 -4.34
N SER A 76 15.24 16.78 -3.73
CA SER A 76 14.17 15.94 -4.26
C SER A 76 13.40 15.34 -3.10
N VAL A 77 12.08 15.20 -3.28
CA VAL A 77 11.18 14.58 -2.31
C VAL A 77 10.34 13.54 -3.04
N LEU A 78 10.27 12.33 -2.49
CA LEU A 78 9.40 11.25 -2.96
C LEU A 78 8.22 11.10 -2.00
N ILE A 79 6.99 11.20 -2.52
CA ILE A 79 5.77 10.94 -1.74
C ILE A 79 5.41 9.46 -1.91
N ALA A 80 5.67 8.66 -0.87
CA ALA A 80 5.38 7.22 -0.84
C ALA A 80 4.44 6.86 0.33
N THR A 81 3.42 7.69 0.59
CA THR A 81 2.57 7.61 1.79
C THR A 81 1.42 6.59 1.72
N GLY A 82 1.38 5.77 0.68
CA GLY A 82 0.26 4.86 0.42
C GLY A 82 -1.06 5.59 0.13
N GLY A 83 -2.17 4.86 0.25
CA GLY A 83 -3.52 5.35 -0.05
C GLY A 83 -4.33 5.80 1.16
N LYS A 84 -5.64 5.51 1.14
CA LYS A 84 -6.61 5.81 2.20
C LYS A 84 -7.30 4.57 2.80
N SER A 85 -6.98 3.38 2.30
CA SER A 85 -7.45 2.11 2.89
C SER A 85 -6.72 1.84 4.21
N TYR A 86 -7.37 1.16 5.15
CA TYR A 86 -6.77 0.73 6.41
C TYR A 86 -6.04 1.85 7.19
N PRO A 87 -6.70 2.99 7.52
CA PRO A 87 -6.05 4.19 8.06
C PRO A 87 -5.35 3.99 9.43
N GLN A 88 -5.67 2.92 10.14
CA GLN A 88 -4.99 2.52 11.38
C GLN A 88 -3.54 2.11 11.13
N THR A 89 -3.18 1.67 9.91
CA THR A 89 -1.80 1.33 9.51
C THR A 89 -0.94 2.54 9.13
N GLY A 90 -1.55 3.74 9.06
CA GLY A 90 -0.86 4.99 8.72
C GLY A 90 -1.28 5.61 7.39
N SER A 91 -1.85 4.83 6.46
CA SER A 91 -2.39 5.27 5.17
C SER A 91 -3.69 6.07 5.33
N ARG A 92 -3.57 7.33 5.77
CA ARG A 92 -4.70 8.23 6.05
C ARG A 92 -5.03 9.19 4.89
N GLY A 93 -4.37 9.05 3.75
CA GLY A 93 -4.54 9.93 2.60
C GLY A 93 -3.84 11.29 2.69
N GLY A 94 -2.92 11.49 3.65
CA GLY A 94 -2.19 12.75 3.80
C GLY A 94 -1.36 13.14 2.57
N GLY A 95 -0.78 12.15 1.86
CA GLY A 95 0.00 12.42 0.64
C GLY A 95 -0.80 13.01 -0.51
N TYR A 96 -2.12 12.78 -0.57
CA TYR A 96 -2.98 13.40 -1.58
C TYR A 96 -3.02 14.92 -1.42
N ALA A 97 -3.27 15.40 -0.20
CA ALA A 97 -3.25 16.84 0.11
C ALA A 97 -1.87 17.45 -0.13
N ILE A 98 -0.79 16.71 0.17
CA ILE A 98 0.58 17.15 -0.11
C ILE A 98 0.79 17.29 -1.62
N ALA A 99 0.34 16.32 -2.44
CA ALA A 99 0.46 16.37 -3.89
C ALA A 99 -0.36 17.53 -4.49
N GLU A 100 -1.60 17.76 -4.03
CA GLU A 100 -2.43 18.89 -4.44
C GLU A 100 -1.77 20.24 -4.13
N SER A 101 -1.11 20.36 -2.98
CA SER A 101 -0.37 21.58 -2.61
C SER A 101 0.80 21.90 -3.55
N ALA A 102 1.31 20.89 -4.27
CA ALA A 102 2.34 21.04 -5.31
C ALA A 102 1.74 21.26 -6.71
N GLY A 103 0.42 21.37 -6.84
CA GLY A 103 -0.27 21.61 -8.10
C GLY A 103 -0.72 20.35 -8.85
N HIS A 104 -0.61 19.15 -8.25
CA HIS A 104 -1.14 17.93 -8.86
C HIS A 104 -2.67 17.84 -8.69
N THR A 105 -3.31 17.12 -9.61
CA THR A 105 -4.72 16.74 -9.48
C THR A 105 -4.83 15.38 -8.81
N VAL A 106 -5.66 15.27 -7.76
CA VAL A 106 -6.04 13.98 -7.17
C VAL A 106 -7.38 13.56 -7.76
N THR A 107 -7.44 12.36 -8.32
CA THR A 107 -8.69 11.80 -8.85
C THR A 107 -9.66 11.49 -7.72
N LYS A 108 -10.95 11.32 -8.05
CA LYS A 108 -11.93 10.81 -7.09
C LYS A 108 -11.43 9.48 -6.50
N LEU A 109 -11.41 9.40 -5.17
CA LEU A 109 -10.98 8.20 -4.46
C LEU A 109 -12.19 7.29 -4.23
N GLU A 110 -12.07 6.03 -4.62
CA GLU A 110 -13.12 5.02 -4.45
C GLU A 110 -12.53 3.75 -3.81
N PRO A 111 -13.31 3.03 -2.99
CA PRO A 111 -12.86 1.76 -2.42
C PRO A 111 -12.68 0.71 -3.51
N ALA A 112 -11.64 -0.11 -3.39
CA ALA A 112 -11.38 -1.24 -4.26
C ALA A 112 -10.93 -2.45 -3.43
N LEU A 113 -11.20 -3.67 -3.92
CA LEU A 113 -10.90 -4.93 -3.23
C LEU A 113 -11.49 -5.01 -1.81
N ILE A 114 -12.70 -4.48 -1.64
CA ILE A 114 -13.45 -4.55 -0.38
C ILE A 114 -14.35 -5.80 -0.33
N PRO A 115 -14.66 -6.32 0.85
CA PRO A 115 -15.69 -7.35 0.99
C PRO A 115 -17.05 -6.79 0.56
N LEU A 116 -17.88 -7.66 -0.02
CA LEU A 116 -19.29 -7.36 -0.26
C LEU A 116 -20.09 -7.65 1.01
N VAL A 117 -21.06 -6.78 1.30
CA VAL A 117 -21.98 -6.96 2.43
C VAL A 117 -23.33 -7.44 1.87
N CYS A 118 -23.85 -8.52 2.46
CA CYS A 118 -25.13 -9.13 2.13
C CYS A 118 -26.05 -8.95 3.34
N GLU A 119 -27.29 -8.50 3.12
CA GLU A 119 -28.27 -8.32 4.20
C GLU A 119 -28.83 -9.66 4.66
N GLU A 120 -28.89 -10.63 3.76
CA GLU A 120 -29.34 -11.99 4.01
C GLU A 120 -28.32 -12.80 4.82
N LYS A 121 -28.81 -13.85 5.47
CA LYS A 121 -28.00 -14.71 6.35
C LYS A 121 -27.08 -15.68 5.62
N TYR A 122 -27.12 -15.75 4.29
CA TYR A 122 -26.34 -16.72 3.52
C TYR A 122 -24.85 -16.68 3.85
N CYS A 123 -24.27 -15.47 3.93
CA CYS A 123 -22.86 -15.31 4.26
C CYS A 123 -22.53 -15.70 5.71
N SER A 124 -23.42 -15.41 6.67
CA SER A 124 -23.20 -15.81 8.07
C SER A 124 -23.34 -17.30 8.28
N ASP A 125 -24.32 -17.92 7.63
CA ASP A 125 -24.63 -19.35 7.76
C ASP A 125 -23.53 -20.22 7.12
N MET A 126 -22.85 -19.69 6.10
CA MET A 126 -21.75 -20.35 5.39
C MET A 126 -20.36 -19.85 5.81
N MET A 127 -20.23 -19.21 6.98
CA MET A 127 -18.95 -18.67 7.42
C MET A 127 -17.85 -19.74 7.47
N GLY A 128 -16.70 -19.44 6.85
CA GLY A 128 -15.56 -20.37 6.74
C GLY A 128 -15.58 -21.25 5.49
N LEU A 129 -16.69 -21.31 4.75
CA LEU A 129 -16.76 -22.02 3.47
C LEU A 129 -15.93 -21.26 2.42
N SER A 130 -14.91 -21.91 1.87
CA SER A 130 -14.10 -21.39 0.76
C SER A 130 -14.43 -22.12 -0.53
N LEU A 131 -15.10 -21.44 -1.46
CA LEU A 131 -15.38 -21.97 -2.80
C LEU A 131 -14.15 -21.84 -3.70
N LYS A 132 -13.88 -22.86 -4.50
CA LYS A 132 -12.79 -22.88 -5.49
C LYS A 132 -13.39 -22.98 -6.89
N ASN A 133 -12.77 -22.29 -7.86
CA ASN A 133 -13.13 -22.36 -9.28
C ASN A 133 -14.58 -21.93 -9.58
N VAL A 134 -15.00 -20.82 -8.97
CA VAL A 134 -16.32 -20.21 -9.19
C VAL A 134 -16.18 -18.91 -9.98
N ASN A 135 -17.21 -18.55 -10.73
CA ASN A 135 -17.32 -17.25 -11.39
C ASN A 135 -18.32 -16.38 -10.61
N LEU A 136 -18.00 -15.11 -10.42
CA LEU A 136 -18.90 -14.14 -9.78
C LEU A 136 -19.29 -13.05 -10.77
N SER A 137 -20.57 -12.99 -11.14
CA SER A 137 -21.10 -11.92 -12.01
C SER A 137 -21.87 -10.89 -11.19
N LEU A 138 -21.74 -9.61 -11.56
CA LEU A 138 -22.53 -8.51 -10.99
C LEU A 138 -23.68 -8.18 -11.94
N TYR A 139 -24.88 -8.02 -11.38
CA TYR A 139 -26.08 -7.58 -12.10
C TYR A 139 -26.60 -6.29 -11.47
N ASP A 140 -26.97 -5.33 -12.32
CA ASP A 140 -27.67 -4.10 -11.97
C ASP A 140 -28.97 -4.07 -12.77
N GLY A 141 -30.05 -4.54 -12.13
CA GLY A 141 -31.27 -4.92 -12.85
C GLY A 141 -30.98 -6.03 -13.87
N GLU A 142 -31.34 -5.78 -15.14
CA GLU A 142 -31.07 -6.72 -16.25
C GLU A 142 -29.64 -6.61 -16.80
N LYS A 143 -28.90 -5.55 -16.45
CA LYS A 143 -27.57 -5.31 -16.99
C LYS A 143 -26.54 -6.15 -16.26
N LYS A 144 -25.85 -7.02 -17.01
CA LYS A 144 -24.73 -7.82 -16.52
C LYS A 144 -23.40 -7.08 -16.68
N TYR A 145 -22.62 -6.99 -15.62
CA TYR A 145 -21.22 -6.60 -15.65
C TYR A 145 -20.35 -7.86 -15.61
N THR A 146 -19.37 -7.94 -16.52
CA THR A 146 -18.56 -9.14 -16.73
C THR A 146 -17.71 -9.46 -15.49
N ALA A 147 -17.76 -10.73 -15.10
CA ALA A 147 -17.08 -11.34 -13.97
C ALA A 147 -15.55 -11.37 -14.12
N ILE A 148 -14.85 -11.38 -12.97
CA ILE A 148 -13.46 -11.86 -12.84
C ILE A 148 -13.49 -13.36 -12.53
#